data_AF-A0A1G3X4W4-F1
#
_entry.id   AF-A0A1G3X4W4-F1
#
_cell.length_a   1.000
_cell.length_b   1.000
_cell.length_c   1.000
_cell.angle_alpha   90.00
_cell.angle_beta   90.00
_cell.angle_gamma   90.00
#
_symmetry.space_group_name_H-M   'P 1'
#
loop_
_entity.id
_entity.type
_entity.pdbx_description
1 polymer ?
#
loop_
_entity_poly.entity_id
_entity_poly.type
_entity_poly.pdbx_seq_one_letter_code
_entity_poly.pdbx_strand_id
1 'polypeptide(L)'
;MKIKDFIWIGIFIGISLFVFLPTTNPVFVKLTQNYPYMMGFIKTMILASMGELLVRRIKTGSYFGDPGFYLKAIIWGLLGMAFVFVFPLFDGGIKSVLHNQVIFEVDFLNRLSYAFIVSLAMNLIFAPTFMMLHRMTDTYIMLSSGSLKNMRHVRFDQVIEAIDFKFLFSFVILKTIPLFWIPAHTLTFMLPSAYRVLLASYLSIALGMLLSIKRK
;
A
#
# COMPACT_ATOMS: atom_id res chain seq x y z
N MET A 1 -2.79 4.55 27.69
CA MET A 1 -3.34 3.93 26.46
C MET A 1 -4.78 3.51 26.74
N LYS A 2 -5.72 3.74 25.82
CA LYS A 2 -7.13 3.35 26.00
C LYS A 2 -7.31 1.88 25.60
N ILE A 3 -8.36 1.20 26.09
CA ILE A 3 -8.68 -0.20 25.75
C ILE A 3 -8.70 -0.46 24.23
N LYS A 4 -9.17 0.52 23.45
CA LYS A 4 -9.23 0.45 21.98
C LYS A 4 -7.84 0.38 21.33
N ASP A 5 -6.83 0.99 21.95
CA ASP A 5 -5.44 0.92 21.48
C ASP A 5 -4.92 -0.53 21.62
N PHE A 6 -5.22 -1.20 22.74
CA PHE A 6 -4.88 -2.61 22.95
C PHE A 6 -5.62 -3.56 22.00
N ILE A 7 -6.89 -3.29 21.69
CA ILE A 7 -7.65 -4.09 20.71
C ILE A 7 -7.01 -3.97 19.33
N TRP A 8 -6.70 -2.75 18.88
CA TRP A 8 -6.05 -2.53 17.59
C TRP A 8 -4.69 -3.26 17.51
N ILE A 9 -3.87 -3.14 18.56
CA ILE A 9 -2.56 -3.81 18.65
C ILE A 9 -2.73 -5.34 18.65
N GLY A 10 -3.69 -5.87 19.40
CA GLY A 10 -3.99 -7.30 19.46
C GLY A 10 -4.38 -7.88 18.11
N ILE A 11 -5.23 -7.17 17.36
CA ILE A 11 -5.60 -7.56 15.98
C ILE A 11 -4.36 -7.54 15.07
N PHE A 12 -3.55 -6.49 15.15
CA PHE A 12 -2.35 -6.34 14.32
C PHE A 12 -1.34 -7.46 14.59
N ILE A 13 -1.10 -7.77 15.86
CA ILE A 13 -0.24 -8.87 16.29
C ILE A 13 -0.83 -10.21 15.84
N GLY A 14 -2.14 -10.43 16.01
CA GLY A 14 -2.79 -11.67 15.59
C GLY A 14 -2.63 -11.95 14.09
N ILE A 15 -2.84 -10.94 13.24
CA ILE A 15 -2.61 -11.04 11.78
C ILE A 15 -1.14 -11.35 11.50
N SER A 16 -0.23 -10.64 12.15
CA SER A 16 1.21 -10.81 11.94
C SER A 16 1.68 -12.21 12.38
N LEU A 17 1.18 -12.71 13.50
CA LEU A 17 1.46 -14.07 13.98
C LEU A 17 0.93 -15.12 13.00
N PHE A 18 -0.29 -14.97 12.48
CA PHE A 18 -0.82 -15.88 11.46
C PHE A 18 0.07 -15.94 10.21
N VAL A 19 0.64 -14.81 9.79
CA VAL A 19 1.56 -14.78 8.65
C VAL A 19 2.91 -15.43 8.97
N PHE A 20 3.51 -15.11 10.11
CA PHE A 20 4.92 -15.42 10.37
C PHE A 20 5.17 -16.67 11.22
N LEU A 21 4.16 -17.21 11.91
CA LEU A 21 4.33 -18.45 12.68
C LEU A 21 4.58 -19.65 11.74
N PRO A 22 5.54 -20.53 12.03
CA PRO A 22 5.86 -21.68 11.18
C PRO A 22 4.69 -22.61 10.88
N THR A 23 3.72 -22.71 11.80
CA THR A 23 2.54 -23.57 11.68
C THR A 23 1.49 -23.01 10.71
N THR A 24 1.30 -21.69 10.68
CA THR A 24 0.28 -21.01 9.86
C THR A 24 0.84 -20.42 8.57
N ASN A 25 2.15 -20.15 8.51
CA ASN A 25 2.81 -19.60 7.34
C ASN A 25 2.60 -20.42 6.05
N PRO A 26 2.72 -21.76 6.04
CA PRO A 26 2.47 -22.55 4.83
C PRO A 26 1.03 -22.40 4.32
N VAL A 27 0.06 -22.27 5.23
CA VAL A 27 -1.35 -22.01 4.88
C VAL A 27 -1.48 -20.65 4.23
N PHE A 28 -0.88 -19.60 4.81
CA PHE A 28 -0.85 -18.27 4.22
C PHE A 28 -0.22 -18.24 2.82
N VAL A 29 0.93 -18.88 2.65
CA VAL A 29 1.64 -18.95 1.35
C VAL A 29 0.77 -19.67 0.33
N LYS A 30 0.22 -20.83 0.68
CA LYS A 30 -0.65 -21.62 -0.21
C LYS A 30 -1.90 -20.85 -0.63
N LEU A 31 -2.57 -20.17 0.29
CA LEU A 31 -3.72 -19.32 -0.04
C LEU A 31 -3.33 -18.18 -0.97
N THR A 32 -2.17 -17.57 -0.74
CA THR A 32 -1.66 -16.47 -1.58
C THR A 32 -1.34 -16.92 -3.00
N GLN A 33 -0.81 -18.14 -3.16
CA GLN A 33 -0.50 -18.70 -4.47
C GLN A 33 -1.75 -19.15 -5.22
N ASN A 34 -2.71 -19.77 -4.52
CA ASN A 34 -3.92 -20.31 -5.15
C ASN A 34 -4.96 -19.22 -5.47
N TYR A 35 -5.04 -18.17 -4.65
CA TYR A 35 -6.02 -17.09 -4.78
C TYR A 35 -5.36 -15.71 -4.73
N PRO A 36 -4.42 -15.40 -5.64
CA PRO A 36 -3.54 -14.24 -5.49
C PRO A 36 -4.29 -12.92 -5.44
N TYR A 37 -5.28 -12.70 -6.33
CA TYR A 37 -6.07 -11.47 -6.35
C TYR A 37 -6.97 -11.32 -5.12
N MET A 38 -7.66 -12.39 -4.71
CA MET A 38 -8.50 -12.36 -3.50
C MET A 38 -7.65 -12.10 -2.26
N MET A 39 -6.48 -12.72 -2.17
CA MET A 39 -5.55 -12.50 -1.08
C MET A 39 -4.93 -11.11 -1.11
N GLY A 40 -4.63 -10.56 -2.29
CA GLY A 40 -4.24 -9.15 -2.45
C GLY A 40 -5.33 -8.20 -1.94
N PHE A 41 -6.58 -8.46 -2.32
CA PHE A 41 -7.74 -7.71 -1.85
C PHE A 41 -7.86 -7.73 -0.32
N ILE A 42 -7.91 -8.93 0.27
CA ILE A 42 -8.13 -9.08 1.71
C ILE A 42 -6.98 -8.48 2.53
N LYS A 43 -5.72 -8.76 2.16
CA LYS A 43 -4.55 -8.27 2.91
C LYS A 43 -4.50 -6.75 2.90
N THR A 44 -4.64 -6.13 1.73
CA THR A 44 -4.52 -4.68 1.60
C THR A 44 -5.74 -3.97 2.18
N MET A 45 -6.96 -4.48 1.96
CA MET A 45 -8.17 -3.97 2.62
C MET A 45 -8.00 -3.91 4.15
N ILE A 46 -7.55 -5.00 4.77
CA ILE A 46 -7.42 -5.05 6.24
C ILE A 46 -6.28 -4.13 6.71
N LEU A 47 -5.06 -4.34 6.22
CA LEU A 47 -3.87 -3.66 6.76
C LEU A 47 -3.86 -2.16 6.45
N ALA A 48 -4.27 -1.74 5.25
CA ALA A 48 -4.32 -0.31 4.92
C ALA A 48 -5.41 0.40 5.72
N SER A 49 -6.60 -0.21 5.88
CA SER A 49 -7.64 0.33 6.78
C SER A 49 -7.17 0.40 8.23
N MET A 50 -6.41 -0.58 8.72
CA MET A 50 -5.79 -0.50 10.05
C MET A 50 -4.83 0.69 10.16
N GLY A 51 -4.04 0.97 9.11
CA GLY A 51 -3.18 2.14 9.02
C GLY A 51 -3.95 3.46 9.09
N GLU A 52 -5.05 3.59 8.34
CA GLU A 52 -5.92 4.77 8.40
C GLU A 52 -6.52 4.98 9.79
N LEU A 53 -7.01 3.90 10.40
CA LEU A 53 -7.53 3.91 11.77
C LEU A 53 -6.47 4.42 12.76
N LEU A 54 -5.22 3.95 12.64
CA LEU A 54 -4.12 4.38 13.48
C LEU A 54 -3.78 5.86 13.26
N VAL A 55 -3.68 6.31 12.00
CA VAL A 55 -3.44 7.72 11.65
C VAL A 55 -4.53 8.62 12.23
N ARG A 56 -5.79 8.21 12.10
CA ARG A 56 -6.94 8.94 12.67
C ARG A 56 -6.86 9.00 14.19
N ARG A 57 -6.51 7.88 14.84
CA ARG A 57 -6.33 7.80 16.29
C ARG A 57 -5.24 8.75 16.79
N ILE A 58 -4.13 8.86 16.05
CA ILE A 58 -3.03 9.79 16.36
C ILE A 58 -3.48 11.25 16.22
N LYS A 59 -4.24 11.57 15.16
CA LYS A 59 -4.66 12.96 14.87
C LYS A 59 -5.85 13.46 15.72
N THR A 60 -6.84 12.60 15.96
CA THR A 60 -8.14 13.00 16.53
C THR A 60 -8.42 12.41 17.90
N GLY A 61 -7.61 11.46 18.36
CA GLY A 61 -7.88 10.74 19.61
C GLY A 61 -8.91 9.61 19.50
N SER A 62 -9.54 9.42 18.33
CA SER A 62 -10.57 8.39 18.07
C SER A 62 -10.22 7.51 16.88
N TYR A 63 -10.51 6.21 16.99
CA TYR A 63 -10.47 5.28 15.86
C TYR A 63 -11.71 5.40 14.95
N PHE A 64 -12.81 5.98 15.44
CA PHE A 64 -14.11 5.98 14.74
C PHE A 64 -14.52 7.37 14.23
N GLY A 65 -15.47 7.36 13.28
CA GLY A 65 -16.15 8.55 12.75
C GLY A 65 -15.67 9.01 11.37
N ASP A 66 -15.02 8.14 10.59
CA ASP A 66 -14.83 8.39 9.16
C ASP A 66 -16.03 7.79 8.42
N PRO A 67 -16.94 8.63 7.88
CA PRO A 67 -18.13 8.13 7.19
C PRO A 67 -17.77 7.35 5.91
N GLY A 68 -16.59 7.58 5.33
CA GLY A 68 -16.09 6.89 4.14
C GLY A 68 -15.30 5.60 4.42
N PHE A 69 -15.14 5.20 5.68
CA PHE A 69 -14.24 4.11 6.08
C PHE A 69 -14.44 2.81 5.28
N TYR A 70 -15.68 2.34 5.18
CA TYR A 70 -15.98 1.08 4.48
C TYR A 70 -15.70 1.14 2.99
N LEU A 71 -15.99 2.28 2.35
CA LEU A 71 -15.69 2.47 0.93
C LEU A 71 -14.19 2.51 0.68
N LYS A 72 -13.44 3.23 1.55
CA LYS A 72 -11.97 3.25 1.48
C LYS A 72 -11.38 1.87 1.66
N ALA A 73 -11.91 1.06 2.59
CA ALA A 73 -11.48 -0.32 2.78
C ALA A 73 -11.63 -1.16 1.50
N ILE A 74 -12.79 -1.04 0.83
CA ILE A 74 -13.04 -1.73 -0.45
C ILE A 74 -12.06 -1.23 -1.53
N ILE A 75 -11.85 0.09 -1.65
CA ILE A 75 -10.87 0.66 -2.58
C ILE A 75 -9.46 0.12 -2.29
N TRP A 76 -9.04 0.07 -1.03
CA TRP A 76 -7.76 -0.53 -0.64
C TRP A 76 -7.65 -1.99 -1.07
N GLY A 77 -8.74 -2.75 -0.98
CA GLY A 77 -8.76 -4.11 -1.51
C GLY A 77 -8.56 -4.15 -3.03
N LEU A 78 -9.27 -3.29 -3.79
CA LEU A 78 -9.10 -3.21 -5.24
C LEU A 78 -7.68 -2.78 -5.63
N LEU A 79 -7.08 -1.84 -4.89
CA LEU A 79 -5.68 -1.44 -5.06
C LEU A 79 -4.72 -2.61 -4.74
N GLY A 80 -5.03 -3.42 -3.73
CA GLY A 80 -4.31 -4.66 -3.43
C GLY A 80 -4.31 -5.66 -4.60
N MET A 81 -5.43 -5.80 -5.30
CA MET A 81 -5.51 -6.59 -6.54
C MET A 81 -4.62 -6.02 -7.65
N ALA A 82 -4.54 -4.68 -7.77
CA ALA A 82 -3.65 -4.05 -8.72
C ALA A 82 -2.18 -4.37 -8.42
N PHE A 83 -1.76 -4.41 -7.14
CA PHE A 83 -0.39 -4.79 -6.77
C PHE A 83 -0.04 -6.23 -7.15
N VAL A 84 -1.01 -7.16 -7.06
CA VAL A 84 -0.85 -8.55 -7.49
C VAL A 84 -0.51 -8.64 -8.99
N PHE A 85 -1.07 -7.74 -9.81
CA PHE A 85 -0.77 -7.66 -11.24
C PHE A 85 0.54 -6.91 -11.53
N VAL A 86 0.72 -5.75 -10.90
CA VAL A 86 1.84 -4.83 -11.19
C VAL A 86 3.18 -5.38 -10.73
N PHE A 87 3.25 -6.04 -9.58
CA PHE A 87 4.54 -6.52 -9.06
C PHE A 87 5.17 -7.57 -9.97
N PRO A 88 4.47 -8.62 -10.44
CA PRO A 88 5.01 -9.54 -11.44
C PRO A 88 5.28 -8.88 -12.79
N LEU A 89 4.47 -7.90 -13.20
CA LEU A 89 4.66 -7.19 -14.48
C LEU A 89 6.02 -6.48 -14.53
N PHE A 90 6.36 -5.71 -13.48
CA PHE A 90 7.66 -5.02 -13.43
C PHE A 90 8.82 -5.97 -13.13
N ASP A 91 8.63 -6.95 -12.23
CA ASP A 91 9.65 -7.97 -11.95
C ASP A 91 10.01 -8.76 -13.22
N GLY A 92 9.01 -9.32 -13.92
CA GLY A 92 9.20 -10.04 -15.17
C GLY A 92 9.71 -9.15 -16.31
N GLY A 93 9.23 -7.91 -16.41
CA GLY A 93 9.67 -6.94 -17.41
C GLY A 93 11.16 -6.61 -17.28
N ILE A 94 11.62 -6.28 -16.06
CA ILE A 94 13.05 -6.02 -15.82
C ILE A 94 13.89 -7.28 -16.03
N LYS A 95 13.40 -8.45 -15.60
CA LYS A 95 14.07 -9.72 -15.87
C LYS A 95 14.31 -9.96 -17.37
N SER A 96 13.32 -9.61 -18.19
CA SER A 96 13.42 -9.70 -19.66
C SER A 96 14.40 -8.69 -20.23
N VAL A 97 14.37 -7.43 -19.77
CA VAL A 97 15.28 -6.37 -20.24
C VAL A 97 16.73 -6.69 -19.92
N LEU A 98 17.00 -7.27 -18.74
CA LEU A 98 18.34 -7.66 -18.33
C LEU A 98 18.80 -8.99 -18.96
N HIS A 99 17.98 -9.67 -19.78
CA HIS A 99 18.31 -10.97 -20.37
C HIS A 99 18.79 -12.02 -19.34
N ASN A 100 18.29 -11.97 -18.10
CA ASN A 100 18.77 -12.78 -16.97
C ASN A 100 20.28 -12.64 -16.66
N GLN A 101 20.91 -11.53 -17.06
CA GLN A 101 22.30 -11.26 -16.75
C GLN A 101 22.49 -10.94 -15.27
N VAL A 102 23.63 -11.38 -14.75
CA VAL A 102 24.10 -11.07 -13.41
C VAL A 102 24.77 -9.70 -13.46
N ILE A 103 24.35 -8.77 -12.60
CA ILE A 103 24.88 -7.40 -12.53
C ILE A 103 26.18 -7.38 -11.71
N PHE A 104 26.19 -8.12 -10.61
CA PHE A 104 27.34 -8.26 -9.72
C PHE A 104 27.57 -9.73 -9.39
N GLU A 105 28.82 -10.18 -9.32
CA GLU A 105 29.14 -11.57 -8.98
C GLU A 105 28.74 -11.93 -7.53
N VAL A 106 28.72 -10.94 -6.64
CA VAL A 106 28.29 -11.12 -5.24
C VAL A 106 26.76 -11.24 -5.19
N ASP A 107 26.25 -12.42 -4.79
CA ASP A 107 24.80 -12.74 -4.78
C ASP A 107 23.94 -11.66 -4.11
N PHE A 108 24.34 -11.21 -2.92
CA PHE A 108 23.60 -10.17 -2.21
C PHE A 108 23.51 -8.86 -3.00
N LEU A 109 24.64 -8.40 -3.58
CA LEU A 109 24.68 -7.18 -4.39
C LEU A 109 23.88 -7.34 -5.69
N ASN A 110 23.91 -8.53 -6.30
CA ASN A 110 23.10 -8.84 -7.48
C ASN A 110 21.60 -8.76 -7.16
N ARG A 111 21.16 -9.42 -6.08
CA ARG A 111 19.75 -9.39 -5.65
C ARG A 111 19.30 -7.99 -5.26
N LEU A 112 20.15 -7.24 -4.54
CA LEU A 112 19.85 -5.88 -4.11
C LEU A 112 19.75 -4.91 -5.30
N SER A 113 20.71 -4.96 -6.23
CA SER A 113 20.72 -4.10 -7.42
C SER A 113 19.56 -4.43 -8.36
N TYR A 114 19.28 -5.72 -8.59
CA TYR A 114 18.11 -6.15 -9.34
C TYR A 114 16.81 -5.64 -8.71
N ALA A 115 16.62 -5.86 -7.40
CA ALA A 115 15.44 -5.39 -6.68
C ALA A 115 15.32 -3.86 -6.69
N PHE A 116 16.44 -3.14 -6.66
CA PHE A 116 16.48 -1.69 -6.79
C PHE A 116 16.02 -1.24 -8.17
N ILE A 117 16.47 -1.89 -9.25
CA ILE A 117 16.05 -1.54 -10.62
C ILE A 117 14.53 -1.79 -10.79
N VAL A 118 14.02 -2.93 -10.31
CA VAL A 118 12.57 -3.21 -10.33
C VAL A 118 11.80 -2.15 -9.55
N SER A 119 12.26 -1.84 -8.34
CA SER A 119 11.66 -0.81 -7.50
C SER A 119 11.68 0.57 -8.18
N LEU A 120 12.82 0.97 -8.74
CA LEU A 120 13.00 2.26 -9.41
C LEU A 120 12.04 2.38 -10.60
N ALA A 121 12.02 1.38 -11.49
CA ALA A 121 11.16 1.38 -12.67
C ALA A 121 9.67 1.43 -12.29
N MET A 122 9.24 0.58 -11.36
CA MET A 122 7.85 0.55 -10.90
C MET A 122 7.45 1.87 -10.24
N ASN A 123 8.30 2.43 -9.37
CA ASN A 123 7.98 3.66 -8.66
C ASN A 123 8.01 4.90 -9.55
N LEU A 124 8.82 4.94 -10.61
CA LEU A 124 8.83 6.08 -11.53
C LEU A 124 7.69 6.02 -12.55
N ILE A 125 7.27 4.82 -12.98
CA ILE A 125 6.25 4.64 -14.02
C ILE A 125 4.86 4.47 -13.42
N PHE A 126 4.69 3.56 -12.46
CA PHE A 126 3.39 3.19 -11.94
C PHE A 126 2.97 4.05 -10.74
N ALA A 127 3.87 4.33 -9.79
CA ALA A 127 3.46 4.98 -8.55
C ALA A 127 2.81 6.38 -8.74
N PRO A 128 3.24 7.27 -9.67
CA PRO A 128 2.56 8.55 -9.89
C PRO A 128 1.10 8.37 -10.34
N THR A 129 0.87 7.48 -11.31
CA THR A 129 -0.48 7.15 -11.80
C THR A 129 -1.33 6.52 -10.70
N PHE A 130 -0.75 5.61 -9.91
CA PHE A 130 -1.41 5.01 -8.76
C PHE A 130 -1.80 6.05 -7.70
N MET A 131 -0.88 6.95 -7.33
CA MET A 131 -1.14 7.98 -6.32
C MET A 131 -2.21 8.96 -6.78
N MET A 132 -2.27 9.27 -8.08
CA MET A 132 -3.35 10.07 -8.67
C MET A 132 -4.69 9.33 -8.56
N LEU A 133 -4.76 8.08 -9.01
CA LEU A 133 -5.98 7.26 -8.94
C LEU A 133 -6.49 7.16 -7.50
N HIS A 134 -5.61 6.78 -6.56
CA HIS A 134 -5.95 6.68 -5.15
C HIS A 134 -6.47 8.02 -4.60
N ARG A 135 -5.79 9.13 -4.91
CA ARG A 135 -6.22 10.47 -4.48
C ARG A 135 -7.59 10.82 -5.04
N MET A 136 -7.85 10.53 -6.31
CA MET A 136 -9.15 10.80 -6.93
C MET A 136 -10.26 9.95 -6.29
N THR A 137 -10.03 8.66 -6.06
CA THR A 137 -11.02 7.78 -5.38
C THR A 137 -11.30 8.26 -3.95
N ASP A 138 -10.27 8.69 -3.23
CA ASP A 138 -10.42 9.25 -1.87
C ASP A 138 -11.24 10.55 -1.88
N THR A 139 -10.98 11.43 -2.85
CA THR A 139 -11.73 12.69 -3.00
C THR A 139 -13.19 12.44 -3.36
N TYR A 140 -13.49 11.46 -4.22
CA TYR A 140 -14.88 11.03 -4.49
C TYR A 140 -15.59 10.56 -3.21
N ILE A 141 -14.92 9.76 -2.39
CA ILE A 141 -15.47 9.27 -1.12
C ILE A 141 -15.67 10.43 -0.14
N MET A 142 -14.73 11.37 -0.08
CA MET A 142 -14.81 12.54 0.78
C MET A 142 -15.99 13.45 0.38
N LEU A 143 -16.10 13.85 -0.89
CA LEU A 143 -17.15 14.75 -1.37
C LEU A 143 -18.54 14.11 -1.26
N SER A 144 -18.63 12.78 -1.35
CA SER A 144 -19.87 12.04 -1.15
C SER A 144 -20.21 11.77 0.32
N SER A 145 -19.37 12.22 1.26
CA SER A 145 -19.48 11.91 2.69
C SER A 145 -19.61 10.40 2.95
N GLY A 146 -18.89 9.57 2.18
CA GLY A 146 -18.90 8.12 2.32
C GLY A 146 -20.14 7.40 1.81
N SER A 147 -21.03 8.07 1.09
CA SER A 147 -22.28 7.48 0.58
C SER A 147 -22.20 7.18 -0.91
N LEU A 148 -22.42 5.91 -1.30
CA LEU A 148 -22.54 5.52 -2.70
C LEU A 148 -23.69 6.22 -3.43
N LYS A 149 -24.76 6.60 -2.71
CA LYS A 149 -25.89 7.34 -3.28
C LYS A 149 -25.48 8.78 -3.61
N ASN A 150 -24.73 9.42 -2.72
CA ASN A 150 -24.28 10.79 -2.92
C ASN A 150 -23.15 10.86 -3.94
N MET A 151 -22.31 9.84 -4.03
CA MET A 151 -21.19 9.76 -4.98
C MET A 151 -21.64 9.88 -6.44
N ARG A 152 -22.84 9.42 -6.77
CA ARG A 152 -23.46 9.55 -8.11
C ARG A 152 -23.68 11.00 -8.53
N HIS A 153 -23.78 11.90 -7.55
CA HIS A 153 -24.03 13.32 -7.75
C HIS A 153 -22.74 14.14 -7.71
N VAL A 154 -21.61 13.52 -7.34
CA VAL A 154 -20.29 14.16 -7.36
C VAL A 154 -19.79 14.19 -8.80
N ARG A 155 -19.59 15.39 -9.34
CA ARG A 155 -19.07 15.56 -10.68
C ARG A 155 -17.54 15.43 -10.71
N PHE A 156 -17.00 15.06 -11.86
CA PHE A 156 -15.56 14.85 -12.04
C PHE A 156 -14.73 16.14 -11.88
N ASP A 157 -15.24 17.27 -12.36
CA ASP A 157 -14.61 18.58 -12.21
C ASP A 157 -14.45 18.98 -10.73
N GLN A 158 -15.49 18.73 -9.91
CA GLN A 158 -15.43 18.97 -8.45
C GLN A 158 -14.33 18.15 -7.78
N VAL A 159 -14.10 16.92 -8.25
CA VAL A 159 -13.02 16.06 -7.73
C VAL A 159 -11.66 16.63 -8.08
N ILE A 160 -11.46 17.08 -9.33
CA ILE A 160 -10.20 17.70 -9.75
C ILE A 160 -9.93 18.97 -8.94
N GLU A 161 -10.93 19.86 -8.80
CA GLU A 161 -10.79 21.11 -8.07
C GLU A 161 -10.47 20.90 -6.58
N ALA A 162 -10.97 19.84 -5.97
CA ALA A 162 -10.71 19.52 -4.56
C ALA A 162 -9.33 18.89 -4.31
N ILE A 163 -8.58 18.49 -5.34
CA ILE A 163 -7.26 17.88 -5.18
C ILE A 163 -6.19 18.96 -5.03
N ASP A 164 -5.44 18.91 -3.93
CA ASP A 164 -4.21 19.70 -3.76
C ASP A 164 -3.07 19.11 -4.62
N PHE A 165 -3.03 19.52 -5.89
CA PHE A 165 -1.98 19.10 -6.83
C PHE A 165 -0.59 19.57 -6.40
N LYS A 166 -0.48 20.74 -5.75
CA LYS A 166 0.81 21.23 -5.27
C LYS A 166 1.39 20.27 -4.24
N PHE A 167 0.59 19.81 -3.27
CA PHE A 167 1.01 18.81 -2.30
C PHE A 167 1.29 17.45 -2.97
N LEU A 168 0.43 17.01 -3.91
CA LEU A 168 0.64 15.76 -4.64
C LEU A 168 2.00 15.73 -5.35
N PHE A 169 2.33 16.76 -6.14
CA PHE A 169 3.59 16.78 -6.87
C PHE A 169 4.78 17.05 -5.95
N SER A 170 4.75 18.14 -5.17
CA SER A 170 5.92 18.60 -4.41
C SER A 170 6.30 17.69 -3.23
N PHE A 171 5.33 16.96 -2.67
CA PHE A 171 5.54 16.11 -1.51
C PHE A 171 5.36 14.63 -1.83
N VAL A 172 4.22 14.22 -2.38
CA VAL A 172 3.96 12.79 -2.62
C VAL A 172 4.90 12.27 -3.70
N ILE A 173 4.90 12.88 -4.88
CA ILE A 173 5.68 12.40 -6.02
C ILE A 173 7.17 12.71 -5.85
N LEU A 174 7.55 13.94 -5.52
CA LEU A 174 8.97 14.32 -5.51
C LEU A 174 9.73 13.94 -4.24
N LYS A 175 9.06 13.63 -3.13
CA LYS A 175 9.72 13.27 -1.86
C LYS A 175 9.38 11.87 -1.41
N THR A 176 8.09 11.57 -1.33
CA THR A 176 7.64 10.31 -0.73
C THR A 176 7.97 9.11 -1.63
N ILE A 177 7.80 9.25 -2.96
CA ILE A 177 8.21 8.19 -3.90
C ILE A 177 9.73 7.94 -3.84
N PRO A 178 10.63 8.92 -4.04
CA PRO A 178 12.07 8.67 -4.02
C PRO A 178 12.62 8.26 -2.66
N LEU A 179 12.20 8.92 -1.58
CA LEU A 179 12.84 8.77 -0.27
C LEU A 179 12.25 7.64 0.58
N PHE A 180 10.99 7.26 0.32
CA PHE A 180 10.32 6.20 1.10
C PHE A 180 10.00 5.00 0.23
N TRP A 181 9.25 5.19 -0.87
CA TRP A 181 8.73 4.05 -1.64
C TRP A 181 9.79 3.32 -2.45
N ILE A 182 10.76 4.02 -3.05
CA ILE A 182 11.85 3.35 -3.77
C ILE A 182 12.68 2.46 -2.82
N PRO A 183 13.23 2.94 -1.70
CA PRO A 183 13.93 2.08 -0.74
C PRO A 183 13.06 0.94 -0.20
N ALA A 184 11.81 1.23 0.17
CA ALA A 184 10.93 0.24 0.77
C ALA A 184 10.50 -0.85 -0.23
N HIS A 185 10.23 -0.49 -1.49
CA HIS A 185 9.94 -1.45 -2.54
C HIS A 185 11.18 -2.24 -2.98
N THR A 186 12.39 -1.68 -2.87
CA THR A 186 13.63 -2.45 -3.07
C THR A 186 13.68 -3.63 -2.09
N LEU A 187 13.46 -3.37 -0.80
CA LEU A 187 13.37 -4.45 0.20
C LEU A 187 12.21 -5.41 -0.10
N THR A 188 11.10 -4.89 -0.61
CA THR A 188 9.94 -5.70 -1.02
C THR A 188 10.30 -6.68 -2.14
N PHE A 189 11.00 -6.24 -3.17
CA PHE A 189 11.37 -7.11 -4.29
C PHE A 189 12.47 -8.13 -3.95
N MET A 190 13.21 -7.92 -2.84
CA MET A 190 14.11 -8.94 -2.29
C MET A 190 13.36 -10.11 -1.63
N LEU A 191 12.09 -9.93 -1.26
CA LEU A 191 11.26 -10.96 -0.66
C LEU A 191 10.64 -11.90 -1.72
N PRO A 192 10.29 -13.14 -1.32
CA PRO A 192 9.49 -14.03 -2.15
C PRO A 192 8.14 -13.40 -2.53
N SER A 193 7.65 -13.71 -3.73
CA SER A 193 6.44 -13.09 -4.32
C SER A 193 5.21 -13.13 -3.41
N ALA A 194 5.03 -14.21 -2.64
CA ALA A 194 3.91 -14.37 -1.69
C ALA A 194 3.85 -13.29 -0.59
N TYR A 195 4.97 -12.64 -0.27
CA TYR A 195 5.08 -11.62 0.79
C TYR A 195 5.08 -10.19 0.27
N ARG A 196 5.25 -9.98 -1.04
CA ARG A 196 5.47 -8.62 -1.58
C ARG A 196 4.28 -7.69 -1.35
N VAL A 197 3.08 -8.12 -1.73
CA VAL A 197 1.84 -7.35 -1.53
C VAL A 197 1.53 -7.16 -0.03
N LEU A 198 1.87 -8.15 0.79
CA LEU A 198 1.73 -8.06 2.24
C LEU A 198 2.64 -6.95 2.81
N LEU A 199 3.93 -6.95 2.44
CA LEU A 199 4.86 -5.93 2.92
C LEU A 199 4.45 -4.54 2.44
N ALA A 200 4.02 -4.38 1.18
CA ALA A 200 3.46 -3.13 0.68
C ALA A 200 2.28 -2.63 1.54
N SER A 201 1.43 -3.55 2.01
CA SER A 201 0.32 -3.22 2.90
C SER A 201 0.81 -2.78 4.29
N TYR A 202 1.84 -3.40 4.87
CA TYR A 202 2.46 -2.91 6.11
C TYR A 202 3.13 -1.55 5.95
N LEU A 203 3.77 -1.29 4.80
CA LEU A 203 4.41 -0.02 4.51
C LEU A 203 3.42 1.15 4.50
N SER A 204 2.15 0.92 4.14
CA SER A 204 1.10 1.93 4.24
C SER A 204 0.88 2.41 5.68
N ILE A 205 0.93 1.50 6.66
CA ILE A 205 0.83 1.81 8.09
C ILE A 205 2.05 2.61 8.53
N ALA A 206 3.25 2.15 8.15
CA ALA A 206 4.51 2.80 8.49
C ALA A 206 4.58 4.23 7.95
N LEU A 207 4.22 4.44 6.68
CA LEU A 207 4.16 5.77 6.08
C LEU A 207 3.13 6.65 6.78
N GLY A 208 1.93 6.12 7.05
CA GLY A 208 0.88 6.83 7.77
C GLY A 208 1.36 7.35 9.13
N MET A 209 2.07 6.50 9.88
CA MET A 209 2.70 6.89 11.14
C MET A 209 3.75 8.00 10.95
N LEU A 210 4.70 7.83 10.03
CA LEU A 210 5.76 8.81 9.75
C LEU A 210 5.19 10.19 9.41
N LEU A 211 4.15 10.23 8.57
CA LEU A 211 3.49 11.48 8.16
C LEU A 211 2.65 12.10 9.27
N SER A 212 2.22 11.31 10.26
CA SER A 212 1.44 11.81 11.40
C SER A 212 2.31 12.44 12.49
N ILE A 213 3.57 12.01 12.62
CA ILE A 213 4.52 12.53 13.62
C ILE A 213 5.12 13.87 13.16
N LYS A 214 5.43 14.02 11.87
CA LYS A 214 6.10 15.21 11.32
C LYS A 214 5.27 16.50 11.32
N ARG A 215 3.97 16.42 11.61
CA ARG A 215 3.05 17.57 11.58
C ARG A 215 2.87 18.24 12.95
N LYS A 216 3.88 18.15 13.82
CA LYS A 216 4.03 18.92 15.06
C LYS A 216 5.08 20.00 14.86
#